data_AF-A0A7Y0A0H4-F1
#
_entry.id   AF-A0A7Y0A0H4-F1
#
_cell.length_a   1.000
_cell.length_b   1.000
_cell.length_c   1.000
_cell.angle_alpha   90.00
_cell.angle_beta   90.00
_cell.angle_gamma   90.00
#
_symmetry.space_group_name_H-M   'P 1'
#
loop_
_entity.id
_entity.type
_entity.pdbx_description
1 polymer ?
#
loop_
_entity_poly.entity_id
_entity_poly.type
_entity_poly.pdbx_seq_one_letter_code
_entity_poly.pdbx_strand_id
1 'polypeptide(L)'
;MGRNGAFRQAKRDAGIPMSQQPDSITHVPMTSKGCQVICGNKRVLTREYQYTRSDGTVVVIQDHGAGHDFGEGGVGNQGPHFNVRPISNTKTGSVDGT
;
A
#
# COMPACT_ATOMS: atom_id res chain seq x y z
N MET A 1 9.57 -14.02 2.99
CA MET A 1 8.14 -13.85 3.36
C MET A 1 7.32 -13.76 2.08
N GLY A 2 6.17 -14.45 1.98
CA GLY A 2 5.25 -14.29 0.84
C GLY A 2 4.29 -13.12 1.01
N ARG A 3 3.53 -12.77 -0.03
CA ARG A 3 2.54 -11.65 -0.03
C ARG A 3 1.62 -11.66 1.20
N ASN A 4 1.08 -12.83 1.56
CA ASN A 4 0.21 -12.95 2.75
C ASN A 4 0.94 -12.64 4.06
N GLY A 5 2.21 -13.01 4.16
CA GLY A 5 3.05 -12.69 5.32
C GLY A 5 3.30 -11.19 5.45
N ALA A 6 3.64 -10.53 4.33
CA ALA A 6 3.84 -9.08 4.27
C ALA A 6 2.54 -8.31 4.56
N PHE A 7 1.39 -8.76 4.05
CA PHE A 7 0.10 -8.15 4.36
C PHE A 7 -0.25 -8.24 5.84
N ARG A 8 -0.01 -9.42 6.46
CA ARG A 8 -0.18 -9.60 7.90
C ARG A 8 0.80 -8.74 8.71
N GLN A 9 2.01 -8.48 8.20
CA GLN A 9 2.96 -7.59 8.84
C GLN A 9 2.44 -6.14 8.80
N ALA A 10 2.04 -5.65 7.64
CA ALA A 10 1.43 -4.33 7.50
C ALA A 10 0.22 -4.12 8.41
N LYS A 11 -0.66 -5.13 8.55
CA LYS A 11 -1.76 -5.07 9.51
C LYS A 11 -1.27 -4.97 10.97
N ARG A 12 -0.25 -5.72 11.37
CA ARG A 12 0.31 -5.67 12.74
C ARG A 12 0.88 -4.30 13.04
N ASP A 13 1.70 -3.79 12.15
CA ASP A 13 2.40 -2.51 12.28
C ASP A 13 1.39 -1.35 12.36
N ALA A 14 0.29 -1.45 11.61
CA ALA A 14 -0.79 -0.48 11.63
C ALA A 14 -1.74 -0.58 12.84
N GLY A 15 -1.54 -1.56 13.73
CA GLY A 15 -2.43 -1.82 14.88
C GLY A 15 -3.78 -2.41 14.49
N ILE A 16 -3.89 -3.09 13.35
CA ILE A 16 -5.13 -3.69 12.84
C ILE A 16 -5.20 -5.16 13.28
N PRO A 17 -6.25 -5.60 14.00
CA PRO A 17 -6.47 -7.00 14.33
C PRO A 17 -6.43 -7.91 13.09
N MET A 18 -5.73 -9.04 13.19
CA MET A 18 -5.58 -9.98 12.07
C MET A 18 -6.92 -10.47 11.51
N SER A 19 -7.94 -10.58 12.37
CA SER A 19 -9.31 -11.00 12.04
C SER A 19 -10.17 -9.91 11.39
N GLN A 20 -9.81 -8.63 11.55
CA GLN A 20 -10.59 -7.52 11.02
C GLN A 20 -10.60 -7.55 9.49
N GLN A 21 -11.80 -7.47 8.90
CA GLN A 21 -12.00 -7.28 7.47
C GLN A 21 -11.92 -5.79 7.12
N PRO A 22 -11.48 -5.44 5.90
CA PRO A 22 -11.45 -4.05 5.48
C PRO A 22 -12.88 -3.49 5.42
N ASP A 23 -13.02 -2.21 5.76
CA ASP A 23 -14.30 -1.49 5.65
C ASP A 23 -14.68 -1.29 4.17
N SER A 24 -13.66 -1.06 3.34
CA SER A 24 -13.82 -0.97 1.89
C SER A 24 -12.55 -1.39 1.16
N ILE A 25 -12.73 -1.76 -0.11
CA ILE A 25 -11.64 -2.07 -1.03
C ILE A 25 -11.85 -1.22 -2.28
N THR A 26 -10.83 -0.48 -2.66
CA THR A 26 -10.86 0.36 -3.86
C THR A 26 -9.64 0.12 -4.73
N HIS A 27 -9.71 0.53 -6.01
CA HIS A 27 -8.59 0.47 -6.93
C HIS A 27 -8.18 1.88 -7.34
N VAL A 28 -6.91 2.20 -7.16
CA VAL A 28 -6.34 3.50 -7.50
C VAL A 28 -5.15 3.33 -8.43
N PRO A 29 -4.81 4.31 -9.27
CA PRO A 29 -3.57 4.27 -10.03
C PRO A 29 -2.37 4.18 -9.09
N MET A 30 -1.49 3.20 -9.34
CA MET A 30 -0.21 3.10 -8.65
C MET A 30 0.63 4.32 -9.00
N THR A 31 1.35 4.86 -8.00
CA THR A 31 2.22 6.02 -8.20
C THR A 31 3.64 5.73 -7.75
N SER A 32 4.60 6.27 -8.51
CA SER A 32 6.03 6.21 -8.24
C SER A 32 6.60 7.62 -8.34
N LYS A 33 7.28 8.09 -7.29
CA LYS A 33 7.79 9.47 -7.17
C LYS A 33 6.72 10.55 -7.51
N GLY A 34 5.45 10.29 -7.19
CA GLY A 34 4.32 11.19 -7.46
C GLY A 34 3.71 11.08 -8.87
N CYS A 35 4.32 10.32 -9.78
CA CYS A 35 3.82 10.07 -11.13
C CYS A 35 3.04 8.74 -11.20
N GLN A 36 2.05 8.64 -12.09
CA GLN A 36 1.35 7.37 -12.29
C GLN A 36 2.25 6.34 -12.99
N VAL A 37 2.21 5.10 -12.53
CA VAL A 37 2.93 3.99 -13.17
C VAL A 37 2.13 3.50 -14.36
N ILE A 38 2.78 3.46 -15.53
CA ILE A 38 2.18 3.07 -16.81
C ILE A 38 2.91 1.84 -17.33
N CYS A 39 2.16 0.81 -17.73
CA CYS A 39 2.67 -0.36 -18.43
C CYS A 39 2.08 -0.39 -19.86
N GLY A 40 2.92 -0.14 -20.86
CA GLY A 40 2.48 0.12 -22.23
C GLY A 40 1.59 1.38 -22.29
N ASN A 41 0.31 1.21 -22.64
CA ASN A 41 -0.67 2.29 -22.68
C ASN A 41 -1.71 2.20 -21.53
N LYS A 42 -1.47 1.37 -20.52
CA LYS A 42 -2.41 1.13 -19.42
C LYS A 42 -1.83 1.58 -18.09
N ARG A 43 -2.68 2.18 -17.25
CA ARG A 43 -2.35 2.51 -15.87
C ARG A 43 -2.26 1.23 -15.05
N VAL A 44 -1.18 1.10 -14.28
CA VAL A 44 -1.07 0.05 -13.27
C VAL A 44 -1.96 0.45 -12.10
N LEU A 45 -2.82 -0.45 -11.65
CA LEU A 45 -3.72 -0.21 -10.53
C LEU A 45 -3.23 -0.93 -9.28
N THR A 46 -3.37 -0.27 -8.14
CA THR A 46 -3.12 -0.76 -6.80
C THR A 46 -4.45 -0.93 -6.08
N ARG A 47 -4.57 -1.98 -5.25
CA ARG A 47 -5.70 -2.14 -4.34
C ARG A 47 -5.44 -1.38 -3.04
N GLU A 48 -6.40 -0.61 -2.58
CA GLU A 48 -6.41 0.05 -1.29
C GLU A 48 -7.44 -0.61 -0.37
N TYR A 49 -6.98 -1.10 0.78
CA TYR A 49 -7.81 -1.67 1.84
C TYR A 49 -7.94 -0.64 2.96
N GLN A 50 -9.15 -0.16 3.21
CA GLN A 50 -9.41 0.80 4.30
C GLN A 50 -9.78 0.07 5.58
N TYR A 51 -9.24 0.53 6.71
CA TYR A 51 -9.51 -0.02 8.03
C TYR A 51 -9.70 1.10 9.05
N THR A 52 -10.81 1.04 9.77
CA THR A 52 -11.05 1.83 10.97
C THR A 52 -10.41 1.11 12.15
N ARG A 53 -9.47 1.77 12.82
CA ARG A 53 -8.79 1.25 14.01
C ARG A 53 -9.67 1.40 15.25
N SER A 54 -9.26 0.76 16.35
CA SER A 54 -10.00 0.81 17.62
C SER A 54 -10.11 2.21 18.23
N ASP A 55 -9.20 3.12 17.87
CA ASP A 55 -9.21 4.54 18.28
C ASP A 55 -10.10 5.42 17.36
N GLY A 56 -10.78 4.82 16.38
CA GLY A 56 -11.64 5.51 15.41
C GLY A 56 -10.90 6.15 14.23
N THR A 57 -9.57 6.10 14.20
CA THR A 57 -8.80 6.62 13.06
C THR A 57 -8.79 5.62 11.89
N VAL A 58 -8.67 6.13 10.67
CA VAL A 58 -8.70 5.30 9.45
C VAL A 58 -7.33 5.24 8.80
N VAL A 59 -6.89 4.02 8.52
CA VAL A 59 -5.65 3.71 7.79
C VAL A 59 -5.96 2.96 6.51
N VAL A 60 -5.06 3.07 5.54
CA VAL A 60 -5.16 2.44 4.23
C VAL A 60 -3.93 1.59 4.00
N ILE A 61 -4.14 0.30 3.67
CA ILE A 61 -3.07 -0.58 3.18
C ILE A 61 -3.13 -0.61 1.65
N GLN A 62 -2.06 -0.17 1.00
CA GLN A 62 -1.89 -0.20 -0.46
C GLN A 62 -1.13 -1.45 -0.88
N ASP A 63 -1.69 -2.25 -1.79
CA ASP A 63 -1.03 -3.41 -2.41
C ASP A 63 -0.26 -2.99 -3.66
N HIS A 64 1.03 -2.75 -3.50
CA HIS A 64 1.96 -2.45 -4.58
C HIS A 64 2.56 -3.74 -5.15
N GLY A 65 1.69 -4.68 -5.50
CA GLY A 65 2.07 -6.00 -6.00
C GLY A 65 2.90 -5.98 -7.29
N ALA A 66 2.83 -4.92 -8.09
CA ALA A 66 3.64 -4.76 -9.30
C ALA A 66 5.10 -4.33 -9.01
N GLY A 67 5.38 -3.82 -7.81
CA GLY A 67 6.68 -3.21 -7.48
C GLY A 67 6.97 -1.92 -8.25
N HIS A 68 8.16 -1.35 -8.04
CA HIS A 68 8.67 -0.19 -8.74
C HIS A 68 10.00 -0.51 -9.39
N ASP A 69 10.09 -0.29 -10.71
CA ASP A 69 11.34 -0.23 -11.46
C ASP A 69 11.65 1.24 -11.76
N PHE A 70 12.80 1.71 -11.30
CA PHE A 70 13.23 3.10 -11.47
C PHE A 70 14.17 3.30 -12.66
N GLY A 71 14.54 2.22 -13.39
CA GLY A 71 15.37 2.32 -14.59
C GLY A 71 16.85 2.61 -14.34
N GLU A 72 17.30 2.61 -13.08
CA GLU A 72 18.69 2.88 -12.68
C GLU A 72 19.52 1.58 -12.57
N GLY A 73 19.39 0.69 -13.57
CA GLY A 73 20.08 -0.60 -13.56
C GLY A 73 19.67 -1.52 -12.40
N GLY A 74 18.46 -1.31 -11.84
CA GLY A 74 17.94 -2.06 -10.70
C GLY A 74 18.24 -1.43 -9.34
N VAL A 75 19.07 -0.38 -9.26
CA VAL A 75 19.37 0.31 -8.00
C VAL A 75 18.10 1.01 -7.49
N GLY A 76 17.75 0.75 -6.23
CA GLY A 76 16.58 1.34 -5.59
C GLY A 76 15.24 0.70 -5.96
N ASN A 77 15.20 -0.27 -6.89
CA ASN A 77 13.97 -0.97 -7.27
C ASN A 77 13.30 -1.62 -6.06
N GLN A 78 11.98 -1.54 -6.03
CA GLN A 78 11.18 -2.13 -4.96
C GLN A 78 10.40 -3.29 -5.53
N GLY A 79 10.60 -4.48 -4.96
CA GLY A 79 9.74 -5.61 -5.26
C GLY A 79 8.29 -5.39 -4.80
N PRO A 80 7.42 -6.40 -4.96
CA PRO A 80 6.05 -6.36 -4.44
C PRO A 80 6.03 -6.04 -2.93
N HIS A 81 5.33 -4.99 -2.53
CA HIS A 81 5.26 -4.54 -1.13
C HIS A 81 3.89 -3.97 -0.78
N PHE A 82 3.69 -3.70 0.51
CA PHE A 82 2.54 -2.97 1.01
C PHE A 82 2.98 -1.65 1.63
N ASN A 83 2.19 -0.59 1.43
CA ASN A 83 2.35 0.65 2.18
C ASN A 83 1.17 0.82 3.14
N VAL A 84 1.43 1.33 4.33
CA VAL A 84 0.39 1.81 5.24
C VAL A 84 0.36 3.33 5.21
N ARG A 85 -0.83 3.90 5.04
CA ARG A 85 -1.05 5.34 4.87
C ARG A 85 -2.22 5.82 5.72
N PRO A 86 -2.23 7.08 6.20
CA PRO A 86 -3.45 7.67 6.75
C PRO A 86 -4.44 7.98 5.62
N ILE A 87 -5.75 7.88 5.89
CA ILE A 87 -6.79 8.18 4.87
C ILE A 87 -6.70 9.62 4.35
N SER A 88 -6.24 10.55 5.19
CA SER A 88 -6.09 11.97 4.84
C SER A 88 -4.97 12.24 3.84
N ASN A 89 -4.01 11.31 3.67
CA ASN A 89 -2.92 11.43 2.71
C ASN A 89 -2.42 10.05 2.26
N THR A 90 -3.20 9.41 1.39
CA THR A 90 -2.86 8.08 0.84
C THR A 90 -1.67 8.10 -0.11
N LYS A 91 -1.25 9.27 -0.62
CA LYS A 91 -0.15 9.36 -1.59
C LYS A 91 1.23 9.32 -0.94
N THR A 92 1.39 10.05 0.16
CA THR A 92 2.72 10.32 0.75
C THR A 92 2.74 10.25 2.27
N GLY A 93 1.59 10.19 2.93
CA GLY A 93 1.52 10.17 4.39
C GLY A 93 2.09 8.88 4.96
N SER A 94 2.55 8.90 6.20
CA SER A 94 3.02 7.71 6.90
C SER A 94 2.21 7.54 8.18
N VAL A 95 2.11 6.30 8.65
CA VAL A 95 1.53 5.99 9.96
C VAL A 95 2.68 5.60 10.88
N ASP A 96 2.76 6.22 12.06
CA ASP A 96 3.82 5.89 13.02
C ASP A 96 3.78 4.41 13.38
N GLY A 97 4.96 3.78 13.40
CA GLY A 97 5.10 2.34 13.66
C GLY A 97 4.92 1.44 12.43
N THR A 98 4.78 2.01 11.23
CA THR A 98 4.71 1.28 9.94
C THR A 98 5.86 1.58 8.99
#